data_AF-A0A7S4NGW2-F1
#
_entry.id   AF-A0A7S4NGW2-F1
#
_cell.length_a   1.000
_cell.length_b   1.000
_cell.length_c   1.000
_cell.angle_alpha   90.00
_cell.angle_beta   90.00
_cell.angle_gamma   90.00
#
_symmetry.space_group_name_H-M   'P 1'
#
loop_
_entity.id
_entity.type
_entity.pdbx_description
1 polymer ?
#
loop_
_entity_poly.entity_id
_entity_poly.type
_entity_poly.pdbx_seq_one_letter_code
_entity_poly.pdbx_strand_id
1 'polypeptide(L)'
;MAEVDFPESDLLIVMGTSLAVQPFASLIDRPPHKCARLLINREVVGERKRGGMSSLLAMLMGGSSRGGFRFSSPGNQRDVKFIGDVEDGVKELVRLLGWEKELEELQAGEIGTL
;
A
#
# COMPACT_ATOMS: atom_id res chain seq x y z
N MET A 1 2.25 18.18 2.98
CA MET A 1 2.48 16.97 2.18
C MET A 1 1.35 16.00 2.48
N ALA A 2 1.44 15.09 3.45
CA ALA A 2 0.36 14.11 3.73
C ALA A 2 -1.07 14.67 3.82
N GLU A 3 -1.29 15.77 4.55
CA GLU A 3 -2.64 16.37 4.72
C GLU A 3 -3.24 16.93 3.41
N VAL A 4 -2.42 17.20 2.39
CA VAL A 4 -2.84 17.72 1.08
C VAL A 4 -2.87 16.59 0.04
N ASP A 5 -1.91 15.67 0.11
CA ASP A 5 -1.72 14.62 -0.91
C ASP A 5 -2.77 13.50 -0.77
N PHE A 6 -3.05 13.06 0.47
CA PHE A 6 -3.93 11.91 0.70
C PHE A 6 -5.40 12.14 0.34
N PRO A 7 -6.02 13.30 0.64
CA PRO A 7 -7.43 13.53 0.29
C PRO A 7 -7.75 13.33 -1.19
N GLU A 8 -6.80 13.67 -2.07
CA GLU A 8 -6.96 13.59 -3.54
C GLU A 8 -6.41 12.29 -4.14
N SER A 9 -5.79 11.41 -3.33
CA SER A 9 -5.20 10.17 -3.83
C SER A 9 -6.29 9.17 -4.24
N ASP A 10 -6.25 8.68 -5.47
CA ASP A 10 -7.11 7.59 -5.95
C ASP A 10 -6.43 6.20 -5.90
N LEU A 11 -5.10 6.17 -5.83
CA LEU A 11 -4.28 4.96 -5.68
C LEU A 11 -3.11 5.20 -4.73
N LEU A 12 -2.89 4.28 -3.79
CA LEU A 12 -1.70 4.20 -2.96
C LEU A 12 -0.92 2.92 -3.28
N ILE A 13 0.34 3.07 -3.69
CA ILE A 13 1.27 1.95 -3.84
C ILE A 13 2.22 1.98 -2.64
N VAL A 14 2.24 0.88 -1.87
CA VAL A 14 3.15 0.67 -0.76
C VAL A 14 4.10 -0.46 -1.14
N MET A 15 5.40 -0.19 -1.13
CA MET A 15 6.38 -1.16 -1.61
C MET A 15 7.66 -1.18 -0.76
N GLY A 16 8.22 -2.37 -0.58
CA GLY A 16 9.54 -2.56 0.05
C GLY A 16 9.68 -2.01 1.48
N THR A 17 8.66 -2.20 2.32
CA THR A 17 8.63 -1.66 3.69
C THR A 17 8.06 -2.66 4.68
N SER A 18 8.56 -2.64 5.92
CA SER A 18 8.03 -3.41 7.04
C SER A 18 6.82 -2.74 7.71
N LEU A 19 6.59 -1.44 7.46
CA LEU A 19 5.61 -0.61 8.16
C LEU A 19 5.72 -0.70 9.71
N ALA A 20 6.94 -0.80 10.24
CA ALA A 20 7.16 -0.94 11.68
C ALA A 20 7.37 0.39 12.43
N VAL A 21 7.72 1.47 11.72
CA VAL A 21 8.13 2.74 12.35
C VAL A 21 7.04 3.79 12.22
N GLN A 22 6.66 4.39 13.35
CA GLN A 22 5.76 5.54 13.41
C GLN A 22 6.53 6.85 13.28
N PRO A 23 5.93 7.91 12.69
CA PRO A 23 4.55 8.00 12.24
C PRO A 23 4.29 7.41 10.84
N PHE A 24 5.33 6.96 10.13
CA PHE A 24 5.23 6.54 8.71
C PHE A 24 4.25 5.38 8.49
N ALA A 25 4.26 4.38 9.37
CA ALA A 25 3.36 3.23 9.25
C ALA A 25 1.87 3.61 9.29
N SER A 26 1.50 4.74 9.92
CA SER A 26 0.13 5.24 9.93
C SER A 26 -0.34 5.87 8.61
N LEU A 27 0.58 6.16 7.68
CA LEU A 27 0.24 6.85 6.43
C LEU A 27 -0.70 6.02 5.55
N ILE A 28 -0.64 4.68 5.63
CA ILE A 28 -1.52 3.81 4.85
C ILE A 28 -3.00 4.04 5.16
N ASP A 29 -3.33 4.61 6.32
CA ASP A 29 -4.70 4.85 6.79
C ASP A 29 -5.26 6.20 6.39
N ARG A 30 -4.42 7.07 5.82
CA ARG A 30 -4.78 8.44 5.42
C ARG A 30 -5.60 8.53 4.12
N PRO A 31 -5.38 7.71 3.07
CA PRO A 31 -6.16 7.84 1.83
C PRO A 31 -7.68 7.57 2.03
N PRO A 32 -8.57 8.28 1.31
CA PRO A 32 -10.02 8.14 1.36
C PRO A 32 -10.49 6.69 1.17
N HIS A 33 -11.69 6.35 1.66
CA HIS A 33 -12.23 4.98 1.55
C HIS A 33 -12.32 4.42 0.13
N LYS A 34 -12.41 5.28 -0.90
CA LYS A 34 -12.46 4.90 -2.32
C LYS A 34 -11.10 4.58 -2.94
N CYS A 35 -10.00 5.04 -2.36
CA CYS A 35 -8.67 4.95 -2.96
C CYS A 35 -8.20 3.48 -3.01
N ALA A 36 -7.81 2.94 -4.15
CA ALA A 36 -7.23 1.60 -4.19
C ALA A 36 -5.88 1.60 -3.44
N ARG A 37 -5.55 0.53 -2.72
CA ARG A 37 -4.24 0.40 -2.05
C ARG A 37 -3.59 -0.92 -2.44
N LEU A 38 -2.39 -0.84 -3.02
CA LEU A 38 -1.59 -1.98 -3.43
C LEU A 38 -0.37 -2.12 -2.51
N LEU A 39 -0.16 -3.31 -1.96
CA LEU A 39 1.09 -3.69 -1.29
C LEU A 39 1.93 -4.57 -2.22
N ILE A 40 3.16 -4.15 -2.53
CA ILE A 40 4.17 -4.97 -3.21
C ILE A 40 5.30 -5.23 -2.21
N ASN A 41 5.34 -6.41 -1.60
CA ASN A 41 6.32 -6.69 -0.56
C ASN A 41 6.59 -8.19 -0.41
N ARG A 42 7.71 -8.56 0.20
CA ARG A 42 8.05 -9.98 0.45
C ARG A 42 7.11 -10.66 1.45
N GLU A 43 6.52 -9.88 2.34
CA GLU A 43 5.62 -10.36 3.37
C GLU A 43 4.43 -9.42 3.56
N VAL A 44 3.35 -9.96 4.14
CA VAL A 44 2.15 -9.17 4.44
C VAL A 44 2.42 -8.27 5.64
N VAL A 45 2.33 -6.97 5.44
CA VAL A 45 2.55 -5.94 6.46
C VAL A 45 1.33 -5.04 6.59
N GLY A 46 1.17 -4.41 7.76
CA GLY A 46 0.09 -3.45 8.00
C GLY A 46 -1.33 -4.02 7.92
N GLU A 47 -1.50 -5.35 7.83
CA GLU A 47 -2.83 -5.96 7.77
C GLU A 47 -3.53 -5.89 9.13
N ARG A 48 -4.78 -5.44 9.10
CA ARG A 48 -5.64 -5.42 10.26
C ARG A 48 -6.03 -6.84 10.66
N LYS A 49 -5.51 -7.29 11.79
CA LYS A 49 -5.97 -8.50 12.47
C LYS A 49 -7.27 -8.18 13.20
N ARG A 50 -8.36 -8.86 12.85
CA ARG A 50 -9.68 -8.69 13.47
C ARG A 50 -9.78 -9.66 14.66
N GLY A 51 -10.05 -9.12 15.86
CA GLY A 51 -10.13 -9.91 17.09
C GLY A 51 -8.78 -10.06 17.81
N GLY A 52 -8.85 -10.24 19.13
CA GLY A 52 -7.70 -10.33 20.02
C GLY A 52 -7.66 -9.22 21.08
N MET A 53 -6.86 -9.44 22.13
CA MET A 53 -6.72 -8.54 23.28
C MET A 53 -6.40 -7.09 22.86
N SER A 54 -5.55 -6.92 21.85
CA SER A 54 -5.12 -5.61 21.34
C SER A 54 -6.26 -4.81 20.69
N SER A 55 -7.15 -5.48 19.93
CA SER A 55 -8.32 -4.83 19.35
C SER A 55 -9.36 -4.47 20.41
N LEU A 56 -9.49 -5.28 21.46
CA LEU A 56 -10.41 -4.99 22.57
C LEU A 56 -9.89 -3.81 23.40
N LEU A 57 -8.61 -3.79 23.72
CA LEU A 57 -7.98 -2.68 24.46
C LEU A 57 -8.12 -1.36 23.70
N ALA A 58 -7.89 -1.38 22.37
CA ALA A 58 -8.09 -0.22 21.52
C ALA A 58 -9.52 0.31 21.60
N MET A 59 -10.54 -0.55 21.51
CA MET A 59 -11.95 -0.15 21.64
C MET A 59 -12.28 0.46 23.00
N LEU A 60 -11.79 -0.14 24.10
CA LEU A 60 -12.03 0.34 25.45
C LEU A 60 -11.40 1.72 25.71
N MET A 61 -10.27 1.99 25.06
CA MET A 61 -9.56 3.28 25.12
C MET A 61 -10.14 4.33 24.14
N GLY A 62 -11.32 4.09 23.56
CA GLY A 62 -11.94 4.99 22.57
C GLY A 62 -11.23 5.02 21.22
N GLY A 63 -10.26 4.13 21.00
CA GLY A 63 -9.56 3.96 19.74
C GLY A 63 -10.37 3.14 18.75
N SER A 64 -10.29 3.50 17.47
CA SER A 64 -10.89 2.71 16.41
C SER A 64 -9.90 1.66 15.88
N SER A 65 -10.27 0.38 15.86
CA SER A 65 -9.59 -0.70 15.12
C SER A 65 -9.73 -0.52 13.59
N ARG A 66 -9.73 0.71 13.09
CA ARG A 66 -10.08 1.07 11.71
C ARG A 66 -8.89 1.16 10.76
N GLY A 67 -7.68 1.23 11.31
CA GLY A 67 -6.45 1.26 10.52
C GLY A 67 -6.01 -0.12 10.01
N GLY A 68 -5.16 -0.10 8.99
CA GLY A 68 -4.56 -1.25 8.34
C GLY A 68 -5.19 -1.64 7.00
N PHE A 69 -4.49 -2.50 6.29
CA PHE A 69 -5.01 -3.23 5.13
C PHE A 69 -6.04 -4.27 5.57
N ARG A 70 -6.96 -4.61 4.65
CA ARG A 70 -8.05 -5.55 4.91
C ARG A 70 -7.98 -6.77 3.98
N PHE A 71 -6.78 -7.23 3.62
CA PHE A 71 -6.59 -8.28 2.62
C PHE A 71 -7.45 -9.54 2.87
N SER A 72 -7.58 -9.97 4.12
CA SER A 72 -8.33 -11.17 4.53
C SER A 72 -9.79 -10.89 4.92
N SER A 73 -10.26 -9.65 4.78
CA SER A 73 -11.64 -9.29 5.12
C SER A 73 -12.60 -9.70 3.99
N PRO A 74 -13.69 -10.44 4.25
CA PRO A 74 -14.65 -10.83 3.21
C PRO A 74 -15.28 -9.66 2.45
N GLY A 75 -15.41 -8.49 3.09
CA GLY A 75 -15.89 -7.25 2.47
C GLY A 75 -14.78 -6.34 1.94
N ASN A 76 -13.59 -6.86 1.65
CA ASN A 76 -12.52 -6.07 1.06
C ASN A 76 -12.86 -5.69 -0.38
N GLN A 77 -12.67 -4.41 -0.72
CA GLN A 77 -12.98 -3.85 -2.04
C GLN A 77 -11.85 -3.00 -2.60
N ARG A 78 -10.76 -2.79 -1.85
CA ARG A 78 -9.74 -1.78 -2.20
C ARG A 78 -8.30 -2.20 -1.93
N ASP A 79 -8.07 -3.18 -1.07
CA ASP A 79 -6.72 -3.57 -0.65
C ASP A 79 -6.27 -4.81 -1.40
N VAL A 80 -5.21 -4.69 -2.20
CA VAL A 80 -4.63 -5.82 -2.95
C VAL A 80 -3.15 -5.95 -2.61
N LYS A 81 -2.62 -7.17 -2.74
CA LYS A 81 -1.22 -7.46 -2.41
C LYS A 81 -0.58 -8.35 -3.48
N PHE A 82 0.66 -8.00 -3.83
CA PHE A 82 1.61 -8.85 -4.51
C PHE A 82 2.67 -9.26 -3.48
N ILE A 83 2.81 -10.58 -3.23
CA ILE A 83 3.76 -11.11 -2.26
C ILE A 83 4.92 -11.76 -2.99
N GLY A 84 6.08 -11.12 -2.94
CA GLY A 84 7.28 -11.51 -3.69
C GLY A 84 8.32 -10.39 -3.67
N ASP A 85 9.33 -10.51 -4.53
CA ASP A 85 10.30 -9.44 -4.72
C ASP A 85 9.65 -8.20 -5.35
N VAL A 86 10.11 -7.03 -4.90
CA VAL A 86 9.56 -5.74 -5.35
C VAL A 86 9.79 -5.55 -6.84
N GLU A 87 10.95 -5.98 -7.35
CA GLU A 87 11.28 -5.91 -8.77
C GLU A 87 10.27 -6.69 -9.62
N ASP A 88 9.93 -7.92 -9.22
CA ASP A 88 8.95 -8.74 -9.94
C ASP A 88 7.56 -8.10 -9.92
N GLY A 89 7.15 -7.57 -8.76
CA GLY A 89 5.86 -6.89 -8.64
C GLY A 89 5.77 -5.61 -9.48
N VAL A 90 6.86 -4.85 -9.58
CA VAL A 90 6.94 -3.67 -10.45
C VAL A 90 6.93 -4.08 -11.92
N LYS A 91 7.70 -5.11 -12.32
CA LYS A 91 7.70 -5.64 -13.69
C LYS A 91 6.32 -6.11 -14.11
N GLU A 92 5.60 -6.83 -13.24
CA GLU A 92 4.24 -7.29 -13.53
C GLU A 92 3.27 -6.11 -13.66
N LEU A 93 3.37 -5.10 -12.79
CA LEU A 93 2.54 -3.89 -12.90
C LEU A 93 2.80 -3.15 -14.22
N VAL A 94 4.07 -2.97 -14.59
CA VAL A 94 4.51 -2.33 -15.84
C VAL A 94 3.98 -3.12 -17.05
N ARG A 95 4.06 -4.45 -17.00
CA ARG A 95 3.53 -5.35 -18.03
C ARG A 95 2.02 -5.21 -18.20
N LEU A 96 1.28 -5.11 -17.11
CA LEU A 96 -0.18 -4.91 -17.15
C LEU A 96 -0.58 -3.53 -17.68
N LEU A 97 0.29 -2.53 -17.54
CA LEU A 97 0.07 -1.17 -18.03
C LEU A 97 0.56 -0.96 -19.47
N GLY A 98 1.32 -1.90 -20.04
CA GLY A 98 1.94 -1.75 -21.35
C GLY A 98 3.13 -0.78 -21.36
N TRP A 99 3.81 -0.64 -20.22
CA TRP A 99 4.92 0.30 -20.00
C TRP A 99 6.30 -0.35 -20.09
N GLU A 100 6.41 -1.60 -20.54
CA GLU A 100 7.67 -2.35 -20.52
C GLU A 100 8.78 -1.63 -21.28
N LYS A 101 8.48 -1.22 -22.51
CA LYS A 101 9.42 -0.50 -23.36
C LYS A 101 9.83 0.84 -22.75
N GLU A 102 8.88 1.59 -22.19
CA GLU A 102 9.16 2.87 -21.54
C GLU A 102 10.08 2.69 -20.32
N LEU A 103 9.86 1.65 -19.52
CA LEU A 103 10.73 1.36 -18.39
C LEU A 103 12.14 0.93 -18.85
N GLU A 104 12.25 0.12 -19.90
CA GLU A 104 13.54 -0.32 -20.47
C GLU A 104 14.34 0.87 -21.00
N GLU A 105 13.72 1.76 -21.78
CA GLU A 105 14.36 2.97 -22.30
C GLU A 105 14.76 3.92 -21.16
N LEU A 106 13.94 4.08 -20.11
CA LEU A 106 14.30 4.85 -18.91
C LEU A 106 15.54 4.28 -18.20
N GLN A 107 15.61 2.96 -18.04
CA GLN A 107 16.74 2.30 -17.38
C GLN A 107 18.02 2.35 -18.20
N ALA A 108 17.91 2.33 -19.54
CA ALA A 108 19.02 2.54 -20.45
C ALA A 108 19.50 4.00 -20.50
N GLY A 109 18.75 4.94 -19.90
CA GLY A 109 19.02 6.37 -19.97
C GLY A 109 18.62 7.01 -21.30
N GLU A 110 17.73 6.36 -22.04
CA GLU A 110 17.27 6.76 -23.37
C GLU A 110 16.00 7.63 -23.32
N ILE A 111 15.26 7.61 -22.21
CA ILE A 111 14.21 8.59 -21.93
C ILE A 111 14.79 9.76 -21.14
N GLY A 112 14.94 10.89 -21.83
CA GLY A 112 15.12 12.20 -21.21
C GLY A 112 16.51 12.46 -20.61
N THR A 113 17.52 12.61 -21.47
CA THR A 113 18.41 13.77 -21.31
C THR A 113 17.56 15.03 -21.44
N LEU A 114 17.09 15.56 -20.30
CA LEU A 114 16.75 16.97 -20.18
C LEU A 114 18.03 17.80 -20.09
#